data_AF-A0A839GD82-F1
#
_entry.id   AF-A0A839GD82-F1
#
_cell.length_a   1.000
_cell.length_b   1.000
_cell.length_c   1.000
_cell.angle_alpha   90.00
_cell.angle_beta   90.00
_cell.angle_gamma   90.00
#
_symmetry.space_group_name_H-M   'P 1'
#
loop_
_entity.id
_entity.type
_entity.pdbx_description
1 polymer ?
#
loop_
_entity_poly.entity_id
_entity_poly.type
_entity_poly.pdbx_seq_one_letter_code
_entity_poly.pdbx_strand_id
1 'polypeptide(L)'
;MQNINNFIYRHLKTLEMVGVSMRIISFTLVSWLGPASPFLFVWIFNTFDAILLSWCSVLKKDQAYTLLNVFWILVGIIGIVRAAGF
;
A
#
# COMPACT_ATOMS: atom_id res chain seq x y z
N MET A 1 1.10 -4.55 20.78
CA MET A 1 0.56 -5.20 19.56
C MET A 1 -0.94 -5.53 19.67
N GLN A 2 -1.45 -6.05 20.81
CA GLN A 2 -2.88 -6.38 20.96
C GLN A 2 -3.82 -5.18 20.70
N ASN A 3 -3.48 -3.97 21.14
CA ASN A 3 -4.33 -2.79 20.94
C ASN A 3 -4.45 -2.37 19.45
N ILE A 4 -3.35 -2.43 18.69
CA ILE A 4 -3.34 -2.09 17.26
C ILE A 4 -4.14 -3.13 16.48
N ASN A 5 -3.94 -4.41 16.79
CA ASN A 5 -4.68 -5.48 16.13
C ASN A 5 -6.19 -5.38 16.42
N ASN A 6 -6.57 -5.10 17.67
CA ASN A 6 -7.98 -4.91 18.04
C ASN A 6 -8.61 -3.70 17.33
N PHE A 7 -7.86 -2.61 17.16
CA PHE A 7 -8.31 -1.45 16.38
C PHE A 7 -8.56 -1.82 14.91
N ILE A 8 -7.62 -2.56 14.32
CA ILE A 8 -7.72 -3.01 12.92
C ILE A 8 -8.87 -4.00 12.75
N TYR A 9 -9.07 -4.95 13.66
CA TYR A 9 -10.23 -5.84 13.63
C TYR A 9 -11.56 -5.09 13.66
N ARG A 10 -11.65 -4.04 14.49
CA ARG A 10 -12.88 -3.24 14.61
C ARG A 10 -13.18 -2.41 13.35
N HIS A 11 -12.15 -1.99 12.60
CA HIS A 11 -12.30 -1.13 11.42
C HIS A 11 -11.82 -1.78 10.11
N LEU A 12 -11.73 -3.11 10.08
CA LEU A 12 -11.05 -3.89 9.04
C LEU A 12 -11.52 -3.52 7.63
N LYS A 13 -12.84 -3.53 7.40
CA LYS A 13 -13.42 -3.18 6.09
C LYS A 13 -13.12 -1.74 5.70
N THR A 14 -13.16 -0.81 6.64
CA THR A 14 -12.88 0.60 6.39
C THR A 14 -11.41 0.79 6.00
N LEU A 15 -10.49 0.17 6.73
CA LEU A 15 -9.06 0.23 6.45
C LEU A 15 -8.71 -0.41 5.11
N GLU A 16 -9.35 -1.52 4.74
CA GLU A 16 -9.21 -2.11 3.41
C GLU A 16 -9.71 -1.19 2.31
N MET A 17 -10.89 -0.59 2.46
CA MET A 17 -11.41 0.36 1.49
C MET A 17 -10.48 1.57 1.33
N VAL A 18 -9.95 2.10 2.45
CA VAL A 18 -8.96 3.18 2.41
C VAL A 18 -7.70 2.73 1.66
N GLY A 19 -7.16 1.55 1.96
CA GLY A 19 -6.01 0.98 1.24
C GLY A 19 -6.25 0.84 -0.26
N VAL A 20 -7.39 0.27 -0.66
CA VAL A 20 -7.77 0.11 -2.07
C VAL A 20 -7.96 1.47 -2.75
N SER A 21 -8.57 2.45 -2.09
CA SER A 21 -8.71 3.80 -2.63
C SER A 21 -7.35 4.47 -2.85
N MET A 22 -6.41 4.31 -1.90
CA MET A 22 -5.04 4.83 -2.05
C MET A 22 -4.35 4.22 -3.28
N ARG A 23 -4.54 2.91 -3.50
CA ARG A 23 -4.02 2.20 -4.67
C ARG A 23 -4.60 2.73 -5.98
N ILE A 24 -5.92 2.92 -6.05
CA ILE A 24 -6.59 3.44 -7.25
C ILE A 24 -6.07 4.84 -7.57
N ILE A 25 -6.01 5.74 -6.58
CA ILE A 25 -5.52 7.12 -6.77
C ILE A 25 -4.07 7.11 -7.27
N SER A 26 -3.22 6.26 -6.69
CA SER A 26 -1.81 6.11 -7.10
C SER A 26 -1.67 5.73 -8.58
N PHE A 27 -2.40 4.69 -9.01
CA PHE A 27 -2.36 4.25 -10.40
C PHE A 27 -3.03 5.24 -11.37
N THR A 28 -4.10 5.89 -10.95
CA THR A 28 -4.73 6.97 -11.73
C THR A 28 -3.76 8.13 -11.95
N LEU A 29 -3.06 8.59 -10.92
CA LEU A 29 -2.06 9.65 -11.04
C LEU A 29 -0.94 9.29 -12.02
N VAL A 30 -0.40 8.07 -11.92
CA VAL A 30 0.68 7.61 -12.82
C VAL A 30 0.19 7.43 -14.25
N SER A 31 -1.01 6.89 -14.46
CA SER A 31 -1.57 6.71 -15.80
C SER A 31 -1.90 8.04 -16.50
N TRP A 32 -2.28 9.08 -15.75
CA TRP A 32 -2.63 10.39 -16.32
C TRP A 32 -1.41 11.28 -16.53
N LEU A 33 -0.53 11.39 -15.54
CA LEU A 33 0.62 12.31 -15.57
C LEU A 33 1.86 11.65 -16.17
N GLY A 34 1.91 10.32 -16.26
CA GLY A 34 3.02 9.57 -16.81
C GLY A 34 4.36 10.00 -16.18
N PRO A 35 5.36 10.40 -16.99
CA PRO A 35 6.65 10.87 -16.50
C PRO A 35 6.59 12.12 -15.61
N ALA A 36 5.55 12.94 -15.74
CA ALA A 36 5.37 14.16 -14.96
C ALA A 36 4.72 13.91 -13.59
N SER A 37 4.33 12.66 -13.28
CA SER A 37 3.77 12.33 -11.97
C SER A 37 4.81 12.56 -10.86
N PRO A 38 4.38 12.94 -9.64
CA PRO A 38 5.29 13.03 -8.49
C PRO A 38 5.68 11.60 -8.05
N PHE A 39 6.57 10.96 -8.82
CA PHE A 39 6.89 9.53 -8.73
C PHE A 39 7.24 9.11 -7.30
N LEU A 40 8.07 9.88 -6.61
CA LEU A 40 8.46 9.62 -5.22
C LEU A 40 7.24 9.61 -4.28
N PHE A 41 6.34 10.60 -4.41
CA PHE A 41 5.12 10.66 -3.61
C PHE A 41 4.22 9.45 -3.87
N VAL A 42 4.01 9.09 -5.14
CA VAL A 42 3.19 7.94 -5.51
C VAL A 42 3.76 6.66 -4.91
N TRP A 43 5.07 6.44 -5.00
CA TRP A 43 5.70 5.26 -4.43
C TRP A 43 5.61 5.20 -2.91
N ILE A 44 5.77 6.32 -2.21
CA ILE A 44 5.58 6.40 -0.75
C ILE A 44 4.13 6.08 -0.39
N PHE A 45 3.18 6.74 -1.05
CA PHE A 45 1.75 6.57 -0.80
C PHE A 45 1.28 5.14 -1.09
N ASN A 46 1.79 4.54 -2.18
CA ASN A 46 1.51 3.15 -2.54
C ASN A 46 2.13 2.14 -1.55
N THR A 47 3.32 2.45 -1.03
CA THR A 47 3.97 1.62 0.00
C THR A 47 3.15 1.63 1.29
N PHE A 48 2.62 2.79 1.71
CA PHE A 48 1.73 2.88 2.88
C PHE A 48 0.45 2.05 2.71
N ASP A 49 -0.17 2.07 1.53
CA ASP A 49 -1.35 1.25 1.27
C ASP A 49 -1.03 -0.25 1.34
N ALA A 50 0.11 -0.65 0.76
CA ALA A 50 0.55 -2.05 0.76
C ALA A 50 0.84 -2.55 2.19
N ILE A 51 1.43 -1.72 3.06
CA ILE A 51 1.61 -2.04 4.48
C ILE A 51 0.26 -2.23 5.17
N LEU A 52 -0.70 -1.31 4.96
CA LEU A 52 -2.03 -1.39 5.57
C LEU A 52 -2.80 -2.64 5.12
N LEU A 53 -2.82 -2.93 3.82
CA LEU A 53 -3.49 -4.09 3.24
C LEU A 53 -2.79 -5.39 3.61
N SER A 54 -1.46 -5.39 3.72
CA SER A 54 -0.71 -6.54 4.24
C SER A 54 -1.13 -6.84 5.69
N TRP A 55 -1.29 -5.82 6.53
CA TRP A 55 -1.73 -6.03 7.91
C TRP A 55 -3.16 -6.59 7.96
N CYS A 56 -4.07 -6.05 7.14
CA CYS A 56 -5.46 -6.54 7.06
C CYS A 56 -5.54 -8.00 6.55
N SER A 57 -4.77 -8.33 5.51
CA SER A 57 -4.77 -9.67 4.89
C SER A 57 -4.14 -10.74 5.80
N VAL A 58 -3.07 -10.41 6.52
CA VAL A 58 -2.48 -11.30 7.54
C VAL A 58 -3.49 -11.59 8.65
N LEU A 59 -4.20 -10.56 9.15
CA LEU A 59 -5.23 -10.73 10.18
C LEU A 59 -6.42 -11.57 9.70
N LYS A 60 -6.76 -11.50 8.40
CA LYS A 60 -7.78 -12.34 7.75
C LYS A 60 -7.29 -13.74 7.34
N LYS A 61 -5.99 -14.03 7.48
CA LYS A 61 -5.34 -15.25 6.97
C LYS A 61 -5.51 -15.44 5.45
N ASP A 62 -5.58 -14.35 4.70
CA ASP A 62 -5.62 -14.39 3.23
C ASP A 62 -4.20 -14.44 2.67
N GLN A 63 -3.74 -15.63 2.29
CA GLN A 63 -2.38 -15.84 1.82
C GLN A 63 -2.08 -15.16 0.48
N ALA A 64 -3.05 -15.13 -0.44
CA ALA A 64 -2.86 -14.54 -1.76
C ALA A 64 -2.67 -13.04 -1.67
N TYR A 65 -3.53 -12.35 -0.90
CA TYR A 65 -3.40 -10.92 -0.67
C TYR A 65 -2.21 -10.56 0.22
N THR A 66 -1.85 -11.41 1.18
CA THR A 66 -0.63 -11.21 1.97
C THR A 66 0.59 -11.19 1.06
N LEU A 67 0.74 -12.21 0.20
CA LEU A 67 1.86 -12.31 -0.74
C LEU A 67 1.91 -11.10 -1.68
N LEU A 68 0.77 -10.75 -2.28
CA LEU A 68 0.67 -9.63 -3.21
C LEU A 68 1.07 -8.31 -2.54
N ASN A 69 0.53 -8.01 -1.37
CA ASN A 69 0.80 -6.74 -0.69
C ASN A 69 2.26 -6.67 -0.20
N VAL A 70 2.80 -7.76 0.34
CA VAL A 70 4.23 -7.82 0.72
C VAL A 70 5.14 -7.60 -0.49
N PHE A 71 4.81 -8.20 -1.64
CA PHE A 71 5.53 -7.93 -2.89
C PHE A 71 5.50 -6.44 -3.25
N TRP A 72 4.34 -5.80 -3.15
CA TRP A 72 4.21 -4.36 -3.40
C TRP A 72 4.99 -3.48 -2.41
N ILE A 73 5.15 -3.91 -1.15
CA ILE A 73 6.03 -3.22 -0.19
C ILE A 73 7.48 -3.26 -0.70
N LEU A 74 7.96 -4.42 -1.15
CA LEU A 74 9.33 -4.57 -1.65
C LEU A 74 9.58 -3.72 -2.90
N VAL A 75 8.67 -3.80 -3.88
CA VAL A 75 8.72 -2.99 -5.09
C VAL A 75 8.62 -1.51 -4.74
N GLY A 76 7.78 -1.15 -3.78
CA GLY A 76 7.63 0.20 -3.24
C GLY A 76 8.94 0.77 -2.73
N ILE A 77 9.65 0.02 -1.88
CA ILE A 77 10.97 0.41 -1.35
C ILE A 77 11.96 0.64 -2.50
N ILE A 78 12.05 -0.28 -3.46
CA ILE A 78 12.94 -0.13 -4.63
C ILE A 78 12.56 1.10 -5.45
N GLY A 79 11.26 1.34 -5.66
CA GLY A 79 10.75 2.50 -6.37
C GLY A 79 11.10 3.82 -5.68
N ILE A 80 11.00 3.87 -4.35
CA ILE A 80 11.40 5.03 -3.53
C ILE A 80 12.90 5.28 -3.65
N VAL A 81 13.74 4.25 -3.45
CA VAL A 81 15.21 4.36 -3.53
C VAL A 81 15.63 4.90 -4.89
N ARG A 82 15.08 4.32 -5.96
CA ARG A 82 15.38 4.74 -7.33
C ARG A 82 14.88 6.15 -7.65
N ALA A 83 13.70 6.53 -7.16
CA ALA A 83 13.15 7.88 -7.35
C ALA A 83 13.89 8.94 -6.52
N ALA A 84 14.51 8.55 -5.40
CA ALA A 84 15.36 9.39 -4.58
C ALA A 84 16.79 9.58 -5.15
N GLY A 85 17.13 8.89 -6.25
CA GLY A 85 18.41 9.03 -6.93
C GLY A 85 19.53 8.15 -6.39
N PHE A 86 19.19 7.08 -5.67
CA PHE A 86 20.12 6.06 -5.17
C PHE A 86 20.06 4.77 -5.99
#